data_AF-B4YSZ4-F1
#
_entry.id   AF-B4YSZ4-F1
#
_cell.length_a   1.000
_cell.length_b   1.000
_cell.length_c   1.000
_cell.angle_alpha   90.00
_cell.angle_beta   90.00
_cell.angle_gamma   90.00
#
_symmetry.space_group_name_H-M   'P 1'
#
loop_
_entity.id
_entity.type
_entity.pdbx_description
1 polymer ?
#
loop_
_entity_poly.entity_id
_entity_poly.type
_entity_poly.pdbx_seq_one_letter_code
_entity_poly.pdbx_strand_id
1 'polypeptide(L)'
;VAQFWDGRARDLQTQAKGPVQAAVEMNNKPEAVVQTLKSIPGYAPLFKAAFPRDKSPVSFDNMAKAIEVFEATLLTADAPFDRFLKGEGKALNARELEGLRVFLDKGCVACHGGINIGGAGYYPFGVREAPSDEIRPTGDTGRFKVTNTESDRYVFKSPSLRNVALTQPYFHSGKV
;
A
#
# COMPACT_ATOMS: atom_id res chain seq x y z
N VAL A 1 2.01 9.71 -3.99
CA VAL A 1 2.06 8.76 -2.87
C VAL A 1 2.63 7.45 -3.39
N ALA A 2 3.59 6.85 -2.67
CA ALA A 2 4.33 5.65 -3.07
C ALA A 2 3.81 4.37 -2.40
N GLN A 3 4.27 3.21 -2.84
CA GLN A 3 3.91 1.87 -2.39
C GLN A 3 5.02 1.24 -1.51
N PHE A 4 4.67 0.12 -0.85
CA PHE A 4 5.43 -0.50 0.25
C PHE A 4 5.54 0.35 1.52
N TRP A 5 6.00 -0.27 2.61
CA TRP A 5 6.20 0.36 3.91
C TRP A 5 7.30 1.44 3.91
N ASP A 6 8.31 1.29 3.07
CA ASP A 6 9.42 2.23 2.91
C ASP A 6 9.20 3.26 1.80
N GLY A 7 8.14 3.11 1.00
CA GLY A 7 7.82 4.01 -0.10
C GLY A 7 8.74 3.91 -1.33
N ARG A 8 9.40 2.77 -1.55
CA ARG A 8 10.40 2.61 -2.63
C ARG A 8 9.81 2.56 -4.05
N ALA A 9 8.54 2.20 -4.20
CA ALA A 9 7.89 2.13 -5.52
C ALA A 9 6.92 3.30 -5.70
N ARG A 10 7.09 4.12 -6.73
CA ARG A 10 6.35 5.39 -6.86
C ARG A 10 4.83 5.23 -7.12
N ASP A 11 4.43 4.12 -7.74
CA ASP A 11 3.07 3.82 -8.20
C ASP A 11 2.81 2.29 -8.14
N LEU A 12 1.57 1.88 -8.41
CA LEU A 12 1.16 0.45 -8.37
C LEU A 12 1.82 -0.33 -9.51
N GLN A 13 1.96 0.27 -10.69
CA GLN A 13 2.65 -0.38 -11.80
C GLN A 13 4.11 -0.73 -11.45
N THR A 14 4.84 0.19 -10.80
CA THR A 14 6.22 -0.07 -10.36
C THR A 14 6.23 -1.11 -9.24
N GLN A 15 5.25 -1.06 -8.33
CA GLN A 15 5.13 -2.00 -7.22
C GLN A 15 4.92 -3.43 -7.73
N ALA A 16 4.02 -3.65 -8.69
CA ALA A 16 3.63 -4.98 -9.17
C ALA A 16 4.79 -5.79 -9.76
N LYS A 17 5.85 -5.12 -10.23
CA LYS A 17 7.06 -5.78 -10.72
C LYS A 17 7.93 -6.38 -9.61
N GLY A 18 7.85 -5.84 -8.39
CA GLY A 18 8.60 -6.28 -7.23
C GLY A 18 8.30 -7.73 -6.83
N PRO A 19 7.06 -8.07 -6.43
CA PRO A 19 6.73 -9.39 -5.92
C PRO A 19 6.91 -10.50 -6.95
N VAL A 20 6.77 -10.19 -8.23
CA VAL A 20 7.03 -11.16 -9.30
C VAL A 20 8.48 -11.62 -9.30
N GLN A 21 9.43 -10.76 -8.94
CA GLN A 21 10.86 -11.02 -9.05
C GLN A 21 11.55 -11.38 -7.73
N ALA A 22 10.98 -10.99 -6.59
CA ALA A 22 11.63 -11.22 -5.30
C ALA A 22 11.69 -12.72 -4.97
N ALA A 23 12.88 -13.17 -4.55
CA ALA A 23 13.17 -14.59 -4.29
C ALA A 23 12.32 -15.20 -3.16
N VAL A 24 11.86 -14.38 -2.22
CA VAL A 24 11.00 -14.78 -1.10
C VAL A 24 9.52 -14.52 -1.34
N GLU A 25 9.15 -14.05 -2.54
CA GLU A 25 7.76 -13.82 -2.96
C GLU A 25 7.40 -14.80 -4.09
N MET A 26 7.29 -14.34 -5.35
CA MET A 26 6.93 -15.22 -6.48
C MET A 26 8.13 -15.87 -7.17
N ASN A 27 9.35 -15.33 -6.97
CA ASN A 27 10.61 -15.86 -7.50
C ASN A 27 10.60 -16.19 -9.01
N ASN A 28 10.06 -15.28 -9.83
CA ASN A 28 9.99 -15.43 -11.29
C ASN A 28 10.86 -14.38 -11.99
N LYS A 29 11.03 -14.50 -13.31
CA LYS A 29 11.78 -13.55 -14.15
C LYS A 29 10.86 -12.89 -15.18
N PRO A 30 11.08 -11.62 -15.55
CA PRO A 30 10.26 -10.92 -16.54
C PRO A 30 10.09 -11.71 -17.85
N GLU A 31 11.17 -12.32 -18.35
CA GLU A 31 11.17 -13.09 -19.59
C GLU A 31 10.30 -14.34 -19.48
N ALA A 32 10.41 -15.05 -18.36
CA ALA A 32 9.62 -16.24 -18.09
C ALA A 32 8.13 -15.89 -17.96
N VAL A 33 7.78 -14.79 -17.28
CA VAL A 33 6.39 -14.29 -17.21
C VAL A 33 5.83 -14.02 -18.59
N VAL A 34 6.57 -13.31 -19.44
CA VAL A 34 6.13 -13.01 -20.81
C VAL A 34 5.98 -14.29 -21.64
N GLN A 35 6.91 -15.24 -21.50
CA GLN A 35 6.81 -16.55 -22.18
C GLN A 35 5.57 -17.32 -21.72
N THR A 36 5.29 -17.38 -20.42
CA THR A 36 4.10 -18.03 -19.85
C THR A 36 2.80 -17.36 -20.34
N LEU A 37 2.74 -16.03 -20.34
CA LEU A 37 1.55 -15.32 -20.84
C LEU A 37 1.31 -15.56 -22.34
N LYS A 38 2.38 -15.67 -23.13
CA LYS A 38 2.29 -15.98 -24.57
C LYS A 38 1.92 -17.44 -24.84
N SER A 39 2.27 -18.38 -23.96
CA SER A 39 1.99 -19.80 -24.16
C SER A 39 0.55 -20.22 -23.85
N ILE A 40 -0.21 -19.36 -23.15
CA ILE A 40 -1.61 -19.59 -22.81
C ILE A 40 -2.50 -18.93 -23.89
N PRO A 41 -3.23 -19.70 -24.72
CA PRO A 41 -3.95 -19.16 -25.89
C PRO A 41 -4.94 -18.04 -25.58
N GLY A 42 -5.52 -18.02 -24.38
CA GLY A 42 -6.48 -17.00 -23.95
C GLY A 42 -5.87 -15.62 -23.65
N TYR A 43 -4.59 -15.52 -23.29
CA TYR A 43 -4.01 -14.24 -22.84
C TYR A 43 -3.66 -13.29 -23.99
N ALA A 44 -3.06 -13.78 -25.07
CA ALA A 44 -2.62 -12.91 -26.17
C ALA A 44 -3.76 -12.05 -26.77
N PRO A 45 -4.98 -12.60 -27.02
CA PRO A 45 -6.13 -11.79 -27.44
C PRO A 45 -6.53 -10.72 -26.41
N LEU A 46 -6.53 -11.05 -25.11
CA LEU A 46 -6.89 -10.11 -24.03
C LEU A 46 -5.89 -8.96 -23.94
N PHE A 47 -4.59 -9.24 -24.02
CA PHE A 47 -3.55 -8.20 -24.05
C PHE A 47 -3.67 -7.32 -25.29
N LYS A 48 -3.96 -7.89 -26.47
CA LYS A 48 -4.17 -7.11 -27.69
C LYS A 48 -5.40 -6.19 -27.57
N ALA A 49 -6.47 -6.66 -26.93
CA ALA A 49 -7.66 -5.86 -26.68
C ALA A 49 -7.41 -4.75 -25.66
N ALA A 50 -6.67 -5.02 -24.59
CA ALA A 50 -6.33 -4.05 -23.56
C ALA A 50 -5.29 -3.00 -24.03
N PHE A 51 -4.37 -3.38 -24.92
CA PHE A 51 -3.27 -2.54 -25.40
C PHE A 51 -3.22 -2.47 -26.95
N PRO A 52 -4.27 -1.95 -27.61
CA PRO A 52 -4.43 -2.08 -29.07
C PRO A 52 -3.43 -1.29 -29.91
N ARG A 53 -2.75 -0.30 -29.30
CA ARG A 53 -1.74 0.55 -29.97
C ARG A 53 -0.30 0.06 -29.75
N ASP A 54 -0.11 -0.96 -28.91
CA ASP A 54 1.21 -1.53 -28.63
C ASP A 54 1.53 -2.61 -29.68
N LYS A 55 2.74 -2.56 -30.24
CA LYS A 55 3.23 -3.57 -31.20
C LYS A 55 3.56 -4.90 -30.52
N SER A 56 3.85 -4.86 -29.21
CA SER A 56 4.20 -6.01 -28.38
C SER A 56 3.34 -6.03 -27.11
N PRO A 57 2.02 -6.23 -27.23
CA PRO A 57 1.08 -6.01 -26.13
C PRO A 57 1.30 -6.96 -24.96
N VAL A 58 1.76 -8.20 -25.20
CA VAL A 58 2.15 -9.14 -24.14
C VAL A 58 3.59 -8.81 -23.70
N SER A 59 3.71 -7.94 -22.70
CA SER A 59 4.96 -7.50 -22.09
C SER A 59 4.86 -7.46 -20.58
N PHE A 60 6.01 -7.46 -19.89
CA PHE A 60 6.06 -7.36 -18.42
C PHE A 60 5.50 -6.02 -17.92
N ASP A 61 5.71 -4.94 -18.67
CA ASP A 61 5.20 -3.60 -18.36
C ASP A 61 3.68 -3.52 -18.49
N ASN A 62 3.11 -4.14 -19.53
CA ASN A 62 1.66 -4.19 -19.73
C ASN A 62 0.97 -5.13 -18.73
N MET A 63 1.64 -6.19 -18.28
CA MET A 63 1.17 -7.00 -17.15
C MET A 63 1.05 -6.13 -15.89
N ALA A 64 2.12 -5.40 -15.54
CA ALA A 64 2.10 -4.51 -14.39
C ALA A 64 1.06 -3.39 -14.54
N LYS A 65 0.85 -2.87 -15.76
CA LYS A 65 -0.15 -1.84 -16.04
C LYS A 65 -1.58 -2.38 -15.89
N ALA A 66 -1.84 -3.59 -16.37
CA ALA A 66 -3.13 -4.24 -16.24
C ALA A 66 -3.48 -4.50 -14.76
N ILE A 67 -2.51 -4.91 -13.96
CA ILE A 67 -2.68 -5.06 -12.50
C ILE A 67 -2.96 -3.72 -11.85
N GLU A 68 -2.19 -2.67 -12.15
CA GLU A 68 -2.42 -1.33 -11.57
C GLU A 68 -3.85 -0.82 -11.80
N VAL A 69 -4.37 -0.92 -13.02
CA VAL A 69 -5.73 -0.43 -13.32
C VAL A 69 -6.81 -1.31 -12.69
N PHE A 70 -6.55 -2.61 -12.51
CA PHE A 70 -7.43 -3.48 -11.73
C PHE A 70 -7.42 -3.07 -10.25
N GLU A 71 -6.25 -2.89 -9.64
CA GLU A 71 -6.11 -2.44 -8.26
C GLU A 71 -6.71 -1.05 -8.02
N ALA A 72 -6.69 -0.17 -9.02
CA ALA A 72 -7.36 1.14 -8.96
C ALA A 72 -8.89 1.02 -8.84
N THR A 73 -9.48 -0.14 -9.15
CA THR A 73 -10.91 -0.43 -8.91
C THR A 73 -11.18 -1.00 -7.52
N LEU A 74 -10.15 -1.49 -6.81
CA LEU A 74 -10.27 -2.10 -5.48
C LEU A 74 -10.39 -1.03 -4.38
N LEU A 75 -11.32 -0.10 -4.58
CA LEU A 75 -11.66 0.95 -3.63
C LEU A 75 -12.79 0.46 -2.72
N THR A 76 -12.75 0.90 -1.48
CA THR A 76 -13.80 0.63 -0.48
C THR A 76 -14.48 1.95 -0.13
N ALA A 77 -15.60 2.21 -0.79
CA ALA A 77 -16.41 3.39 -0.57
C ALA A 77 -17.49 3.14 0.51
N ASP A 78 -18.07 4.24 0.98
CA ASP A 78 -19.26 4.26 1.85
C ASP A 78 -19.09 3.55 3.19
N ALA A 79 -17.87 3.57 3.75
CA ALA A 79 -17.67 3.27 5.15
C ALA A 79 -18.56 4.20 6.01
N PRO A 80 -19.02 3.76 7.21
CA PRO A 80 -19.79 4.61 8.11
C PRO A 80 -19.13 5.97 8.39
N PHE A 81 -17.80 5.99 8.49
CA PHE A 81 -17.02 7.23 8.61
C PHE A 81 -17.11 8.14 7.37
N ASP A 82 -17.10 7.58 6.16
CA ASP A 82 -17.25 8.37 4.92
C ASP A 82 -18.64 9.00 4.83
N ARG A 83 -19.68 8.24 5.19
CA ARG A 83 -21.06 8.75 5.27
C ARG A 83 -21.20 9.86 6.31
N PHE A 84 -20.57 9.70 7.46
CA PHE A 84 -20.49 10.75 8.48
C PHE A 84 -19.84 12.02 7.93
N LEU A 85 -18.71 11.91 7.21
CA LEU A 85 -18.05 13.05 6.57
C LEU A 85 -18.92 13.71 5.46
N LYS A 86 -19.81 12.96 4.82
CA LYS A 86 -20.81 13.47 3.86
C LYS A 86 -22.02 14.15 4.53
N GLY A 87 -22.04 14.27 5.86
CA GLY A 87 -23.09 14.95 6.62
C GLY A 87 -24.15 14.03 7.22
N GLU A 88 -24.03 12.71 7.07
CA GLU A 88 -24.94 11.75 7.70
C GLU A 88 -24.58 11.56 9.18
N GLY A 89 -24.97 12.50 10.03
CA GLY A 89 -24.56 12.55 11.45
C GLY A 89 -24.93 11.32 12.30
N LYS A 90 -25.82 10.45 11.81
CA LYS A 90 -26.19 9.17 12.46
C LYS A 90 -25.42 7.95 11.92
N ALA A 91 -24.49 8.14 10.98
CA ALA A 91 -23.69 7.05 10.43
C ALA A 91 -22.67 6.51 11.44
N LEU A 92 -22.27 7.32 12.43
CA LEU A 92 -21.49 6.87 13.58
C LEU A 92 -22.34 6.88 14.86
N ASN A 93 -22.11 5.91 15.72
CA ASN A 93 -22.69 5.86 17.05
C ASN A 93 -21.90 6.74 18.05
N ALA A 94 -22.44 6.91 19.27
CA ALA A 94 -21.84 7.78 20.28
C ALA A 94 -20.40 7.36 20.67
N ARG A 95 -20.12 6.06 20.72
CA ARG A 95 -18.77 5.55 21.05
C ARG A 95 -17.78 5.81 19.93
N GLU A 96 -18.21 5.66 18.68
CA GLU A 96 -17.38 5.94 17.50
C GLU A 96 -17.08 7.44 17.38
N LEU A 97 -18.05 8.30 17.68
CA LEU A 97 -17.85 9.75 17.74
C LEU A 97 -16.86 10.16 18.84
N GLU A 98 -16.95 9.55 20.01
CA GLU A 98 -15.98 9.76 21.08
C GLU A 98 -14.58 9.26 20.67
N GLY A 99 -14.48 8.10 20.01
CA GLY A 99 -13.23 7.60 19.47
C GLY A 99 -12.62 8.52 18.41
N LEU A 100 -13.44 9.09 17.53
CA LEU A 100 -13.02 10.11 16.56
C LEU A 100 -12.48 11.36 17.27
N ARG A 101 -13.15 11.84 18.32
CA ARG A 101 -12.68 12.96 19.12
C ARG A 101 -11.31 12.67 19.75
N VAL A 102 -11.14 11.51 20.37
CA VAL A 102 -9.84 11.07 20.91
C VAL A 102 -8.77 11.02 19.81
N PHE A 103 -9.09 10.50 18.63
CA PHE A 103 -8.15 10.43 17.50
C PHE A 103 -7.68 11.81 17.03
N LEU A 104 -8.59 12.78 16.99
CA LEU A 104 -8.28 14.18 16.66
C LEU A 104 -7.44 14.83 17.77
N ASP A 105 -7.93 14.78 19.01
CA ASP A 105 -7.34 15.48 20.17
C ASP A 105 -5.96 14.93 20.54
N LYS A 106 -5.71 13.64 20.32
CA LYS A 106 -4.40 13.00 20.53
C LYS A 106 -3.42 13.21 19.37
N GLY A 107 -3.83 13.90 18.31
CA GLY A 107 -2.97 14.27 17.19
C GLY A 107 -2.70 13.15 16.18
N CYS A 108 -3.47 12.05 16.19
CA CYS A 108 -3.28 10.92 15.28
C CYS A 108 -3.41 11.35 13.80
N VAL A 109 -4.26 12.35 13.53
CA VAL A 109 -4.44 12.97 12.21
C VAL A 109 -3.18 13.59 11.63
N ALA A 110 -2.17 13.91 12.44
CA ALA A 110 -0.90 14.46 11.95
C ALA A 110 -0.16 13.50 11.01
N CYS A 111 -0.33 12.19 11.21
CA CYS A 111 0.24 11.14 10.35
C CYS A 111 -0.83 10.39 9.55
N HIS A 112 -2.07 10.37 10.06
CA HIS A 112 -3.20 9.60 9.52
C HIS A 112 -4.35 10.50 9.09
N GLY A 113 -4.06 11.46 8.21
CA GLY A 113 -5.06 12.36 7.60
C GLY A 113 -5.42 12.00 6.16
N GLY A 114 -6.25 12.85 5.55
CA GLY A 114 -6.60 12.78 4.13
C GLY A 114 -7.53 11.61 3.77
N ILE A 115 -7.71 11.40 2.46
CA ILE A 115 -8.72 10.46 1.94
C ILE A 115 -8.51 9.02 2.40
N ASN A 116 -7.28 8.58 2.68
CA ASN A 116 -6.98 7.22 3.14
C ASN A 116 -6.71 7.12 4.65
N ILE A 117 -6.87 8.23 5.40
CA ILE A 117 -6.59 8.27 6.84
C ILE A 117 -5.16 7.75 7.09
N GLY A 118 -4.20 8.35 6.38
CA GLY A 118 -2.81 7.90 6.25
C GLY A 118 -2.38 7.65 4.81
N GLY A 119 -1.19 7.08 4.64
CA GLY A 119 -0.58 6.81 3.34
C GLY A 119 0.09 8.03 2.68
N ALA A 120 0.05 9.20 3.31
CA ALA A 120 0.45 10.46 2.69
C ALA A 120 1.90 10.89 2.97
N GLY A 121 2.54 10.33 4.00
CA GLY A 121 3.85 10.78 4.47
C GLY A 121 4.67 9.68 5.12
N TYR A 122 5.90 10.05 5.48
CA TYR A 122 6.85 9.18 6.15
C TYR A 122 7.20 9.76 7.51
N TYR A 123 7.22 8.91 8.53
CA TYR A 123 7.43 9.31 9.92
C TYR A 123 8.31 8.28 10.63
N PRO A 124 9.12 8.70 11.61
CA PRO A 124 9.84 7.77 12.47
C PRO A 124 8.86 6.86 13.20
N PHE A 125 9.05 5.54 13.13
CA PHE A 125 8.31 4.61 13.98
C PHE A 125 8.97 4.59 15.36
N GLY A 126 8.51 5.51 16.20
CA GLY A 126 9.08 5.79 17.52
C GLY A 126 9.50 7.25 17.71
N VAL A 127 8.63 8.20 17.31
CA VAL A 127 8.88 9.66 17.42
C VAL A 127 9.20 10.13 18.85
N ARG A 128 8.64 9.45 19.85
CA ARG A 128 8.82 9.78 21.28
C ARG A 128 9.51 8.66 22.03
N GLU A 129 9.06 7.44 21.80
CA GLU A 129 9.58 6.24 22.44
C GLU A 129 9.76 5.17 21.36
N ALA A 130 10.89 4.47 21.41
CA ALA A 130 11.16 3.36 20.53
C ALA A 130 10.27 2.16 20.92
N PRO A 131 9.49 1.58 19.97
CA PRO A 131 8.87 0.28 20.20
C PRO A 131 9.93 -0.79 20.53
N SER A 132 9.50 -1.88 21.15
CA SER A 132 10.35 -3.05 21.39
C SER A 132 10.92 -3.60 20.09
N ASP A 133 12.03 -4.34 20.19
CA ASP A 133 12.68 -4.97 19.03
C ASP A 133 11.78 -6.00 18.33
N GLU A 134 10.77 -6.54 19.01
CA GLU A 134 9.77 -7.40 18.38
C GLU A 134 8.86 -6.59 17.44
N ILE A 135 8.36 -5.45 17.90
CA ILE A 135 7.46 -4.59 17.11
C ILE A 135 8.23 -3.82 16.04
N ARG A 136 9.48 -3.45 16.31
CA ARG A 136 10.37 -2.74 15.39
C ARG A 136 11.75 -3.41 15.35
N PRO A 137 11.92 -4.47 14.55
CA PRO A 137 13.18 -5.20 14.42
C PRO A 137 14.34 -4.28 14.01
N THR A 138 15.48 -4.41 14.67
CA THR A 138 16.67 -3.58 14.41
C THR A 138 17.24 -3.75 13.00
N GLY A 139 17.03 -4.93 12.40
CA GLY A 139 17.39 -5.21 11.01
C GLY A 139 16.51 -4.52 9.97
N ASP A 140 15.35 -3.97 10.38
CA ASP A 140 14.49 -3.18 9.49
C ASP A 140 14.53 -1.69 9.77
N THR A 141 15.48 -1.03 9.11
CA THR A 141 15.67 0.43 9.18
C THR A 141 14.74 1.22 8.26
N GLY A 142 13.78 0.56 7.59
CA GLY A 142 12.76 1.22 6.78
C GLY A 142 13.33 2.02 5.62
N ARG A 143 12.89 3.27 5.48
CA ARG A 143 13.22 4.17 4.37
C ARG A 143 14.72 4.45 4.22
N PHE A 144 15.51 4.31 5.29
CA PHE A 144 16.97 4.35 5.21
C PHE A 144 17.55 3.38 4.17
N LYS A 145 16.98 2.17 4.01
CA LYS A 145 17.43 1.21 2.98
C LYS A 145 17.21 1.70 1.55
N VAL A 146 16.33 2.68 1.37
CA VAL A 146 15.97 3.27 0.08
C VAL A 146 16.81 4.52 -0.20
N THR A 147 17.02 5.37 0.81
CA THR A 147 17.62 6.70 0.64
C THR A 147 19.06 6.80 1.12
N ASN A 148 19.53 5.83 1.91
CA ASN A 148 20.82 5.85 2.61
C ASN A 148 21.06 7.14 3.43
N THR A 149 19.99 7.79 3.89
CA THR A 149 20.02 9.05 4.62
C THR A 149 19.71 8.79 6.09
N GLU A 150 20.61 9.17 7.00
CA GLU A 150 20.51 8.82 8.43
C GLU A 150 19.20 9.29 9.09
N SER A 151 18.66 10.44 8.69
CA SER A 151 17.37 10.93 9.19
C SER A 151 16.17 10.06 8.79
N ASP A 152 16.33 9.16 7.80
CA ASP A 152 15.32 8.19 7.39
C ASP A 152 15.45 6.83 8.11
N ARG A 153 16.37 6.71 9.08
CA ARG A 153 16.50 5.48 9.87
C ARG A 153 15.24 5.24 10.71
N TYR A 154 14.64 4.07 10.50
CA TYR A 154 13.36 3.66 11.09
C TYR A 154 12.18 4.56 10.72
N VAL A 155 12.30 5.26 9.59
CA VAL A 155 11.20 6.03 9.00
C VAL A 155 10.40 5.12 8.08
N PHE A 156 9.08 5.14 8.24
CA PHE A 156 8.15 4.34 7.45
C PHE A 156 6.99 5.20 6.97
N LYS A 157 6.36 4.78 5.87
CA LYS A 157 5.12 5.37 5.39
C LYS A 157 4.03 5.13 6.43
N SER A 158 3.26 6.16 6.79
CA SER A 158 2.07 5.94 7.61
C SER A 158 1.08 5.07 6.83
N PRO A 159 0.58 3.95 7.39
CA PRO A 159 -0.38 3.12 6.66
C PRO A 159 -1.73 3.83 6.54
N SER A 160 -2.49 3.47 5.51
CA SER A 160 -3.92 3.76 5.45
C SER A 160 -4.61 3.05 6.61
N LEU A 161 -5.47 3.74 7.36
CA LEU A 161 -6.31 3.10 8.38
C LEU A 161 -7.68 2.65 7.85
N ARG A 162 -7.98 2.87 6.56
CA ARG A 162 -9.13 2.21 5.93
C ARG A 162 -8.99 0.70 6.04
N ASN A 163 -10.07 0.04 6.47
CA ASN A 163 -10.16 -1.41 6.67
C ASN A 163 -9.18 -1.98 7.71
N VAL A 164 -8.59 -1.16 8.58
CA VAL A 164 -7.60 -1.64 9.57
C VAL A 164 -8.13 -2.78 10.44
N ALA A 165 -9.42 -2.74 10.82
CA ALA A 165 -10.05 -3.81 11.60
C ALA A 165 -10.09 -5.19 10.90
N LEU A 166 -9.80 -5.26 9.59
CA LEU A 166 -9.84 -6.47 8.78
C LEU A 166 -8.45 -6.96 8.36
N THR A 167 -7.38 -6.23 8.71
CA THR A 167 -6.03 -6.47 8.17
C THR A 167 -5.00 -6.70 9.28
N GLN A 168 -5.39 -7.45 10.30
CA GLN A 168 -4.45 -7.96 11.31
C GLN A 168 -3.52 -9.02 10.72
N PRO A 169 -2.28 -9.19 11.23
CA PRO A 169 -1.65 -8.40 12.29
C PRO A 169 -1.13 -7.02 11.81
N TYR A 170 -0.78 -6.15 12.75
CA TYR A 170 -0.46 -4.75 12.56
C TYR A 170 1.05 -4.46 12.54
N PHE A 171 1.38 -3.24 12.07
CA PHE A 171 2.72 -2.73 11.81
C PHE A 171 3.47 -3.50 10.71
N HIS A 172 4.63 -2.98 10.30
CA HIS A 172 5.47 -3.62 9.27
C HIS A 172 6.04 -4.98 9.72
N SER A 173 6.11 -5.22 11.03
CA SER A 173 6.57 -6.47 11.62
C SER A 173 5.48 -7.55 11.71
N GLY A 174 4.20 -7.17 11.66
CA GLY A 174 3.08 -8.11 11.80
C GLY A 174 3.03 -8.81 13.16
N LYS A 175 3.46 -8.12 14.24
CA LYS A 175 3.59 -8.71 15.58
C LYS A 175 2.50 -8.33 16.57
N VAL A 176 1.55 -7.48 16.17
CA VAL A 176 0.45 -6.99 17.02
C VAL A 176 -0.90 -7.33 16.41
#